data_AF-A0A346R2C1-F1
#
_entry.id   AF-A0A346R2C1-F1
#
_cell.length_a   1.000
_cell.length_b   1.000
_cell.length_c   1.000
_cell.angle_alpha   90.00
_cell.angle_beta   90.00
_cell.angle_gamma   90.00
#
_symmetry.space_group_name_H-M   'P 1'
#
loop_
_entity.id
_entity.type
_entity.pdbx_description
1 polymer ?
#
loop_
_entity_poly.entity_id
_entity_poly.type
_entity_poly.pdbx_seq_one_letter_code
_entity_poly.pdbx_strand_id
1 'polypeptide(L)'
;MESLAALERQDRNRLHIFVINMDRDVDRLAWMATELTRHSFDFERFPAVRGDALPDWLRTMFEDENGRCSAMTNGEVGCYASHLTIHRHIVERDLQGPVLVLEDDLRLNPDFGSFLTNLDALPADWDIVRLSNPPKEAFRSAARLFGDYAAVRYWRVPNNTGAYLINQRGARKFLERAGKRMRPVDEDLRRPWEHGLATYGVVPAPIESNIFDSTIDTIAGRGAAPARKRFKAGKVARMRGAAARLSYRLATFGVVDCLKCWYVSTVLRMLLGKGGRRDPSVLMIGSPR
;
A
#
# COMPACT_ATOMS: atom_id res chain seq x y z
N MET A 1 20.64 -29.38 2.96
CA MET A 1 19.64 -28.97 1.95
C MET A 1 18.21 -29.20 2.43
N GLU A 2 17.86 -30.34 3.03
CA GLU A 2 16.49 -30.61 3.54
C GLU A 2 15.99 -29.60 4.59
N SER A 3 16.88 -29.14 5.49
CA SER A 3 16.54 -28.15 6.53
C SER A 3 16.17 -26.77 5.98
N LEU A 4 16.85 -26.30 4.92
CA LEU A 4 16.53 -25.02 4.25
C LEU A 4 15.22 -25.11 3.46
N ALA A 5 15.02 -26.19 2.70
CA ALA A 5 13.78 -26.40 1.96
C ALA A 5 12.56 -26.54 2.89
N ALA A 6 12.75 -27.14 4.08
CA ALA A 6 11.72 -27.22 5.11
C ALA A 6 11.38 -25.86 5.72
N LEU A 7 12.39 -25.03 6.03
CA LEU A 7 12.20 -23.65 6.52
C LEU A 7 11.48 -22.78 5.48
N GLU A 8 11.93 -22.80 4.23
CA GLU A 8 11.26 -22.06 3.14
C GLU A 8 9.82 -22.54 2.92
N ARG A 9 9.54 -23.85 3.10
CA ARG A 9 8.18 -24.40 3.01
C ARG A 9 7.33 -23.97 4.21
N GLN A 10 7.91 -23.89 5.41
CA GLN A 10 7.23 -23.41 6.61
C GLN A 10 6.90 -21.91 6.52
N ASP A 11 7.81 -21.09 6.02
CA ASP A 11 7.57 -19.64 5.83
C ASP A 11 6.53 -19.37 4.75
N ARG A 12 6.52 -20.17 3.67
CA ARG A 12 5.44 -20.14 2.67
C ARG A 12 4.07 -20.46 3.29
N ASN A 13 3.99 -21.43 4.20
CA ASN A 13 2.74 -21.79 4.86
C ASN A 13 2.25 -20.75 5.89
N ARG A 14 3.07 -19.78 6.29
CA ARG A 14 2.69 -18.70 7.21
C ARG A 14 2.13 -17.47 6.48
N LEU A 15 2.31 -17.37 5.17
CA LEU A 15 1.89 -16.25 4.35
C LEU A 15 0.54 -16.56 3.69
N HIS A 16 -0.47 -15.74 3.97
CA HIS A 16 -1.72 -15.79 3.21
C HIS A 16 -1.68 -14.77 2.07
N ILE A 17 -2.03 -15.18 0.85
CA ILE A 17 -1.98 -14.30 -0.33
C ILE A 17 -3.39 -14.11 -0.88
N PHE A 18 -3.83 -12.85 -0.98
CA PHE A 18 -5.04 -12.47 -1.69
C PHE A 18 -4.71 -11.77 -3.01
N VAL A 19 -5.40 -12.15 -4.08
CA VAL A 19 -5.40 -11.43 -5.37
C VAL A 19 -6.78 -10.83 -5.59
N ILE A 20 -6.87 -9.50 -5.55
CA ILE A 20 -8.09 -8.74 -5.87
C ILE A 20 -8.25 -8.72 -7.38
N ASN A 21 -9.36 -9.24 -7.87
CA ASN A 21 -9.64 -9.33 -9.30
C ASN A 21 -11.15 -9.21 -9.57
N MET A 22 -11.54 -8.48 -10.62
CA MET A 22 -12.93 -8.41 -11.08
C MET A 22 -13.31 -9.69 -11.85
N ASP A 23 -14.55 -10.16 -11.72
CA ASP A 23 -15.02 -11.39 -12.41
C ASP A 23 -14.88 -11.36 -13.94
N ARG A 24 -14.96 -10.17 -14.53
CA ARG A 24 -14.81 -10.00 -15.98
C ARG A 24 -13.34 -10.05 -16.45
N ASP A 25 -12.38 -9.81 -15.57
CA ASP A 25 -10.97 -9.61 -15.91
C ASP A 25 -10.20 -10.95 -15.84
N VAL A 26 -10.66 -11.94 -16.61
CA VAL A 26 -10.16 -13.32 -16.58
C VAL A 26 -8.69 -13.44 -17.01
N ASP A 27 -8.26 -12.64 -17.99
CA ASP A 27 -6.89 -12.65 -18.50
C ASP A 27 -5.89 -12.09 -17.47
N ARG A 28 -6.31 -11.07 -16.69
CA ARG A 28 -5.52 -10.49 -15.60
C ARG A 28 -5.33 -11.47 -14.45
N LEU A 29 -6.38 -12.25 -14.13
CA LEU A 29 -6.27 -13.33 -13.17
C LEU A 29 -5.32 -14.44 -13.64
N ALA A 30 -5.43 -14.87 -14.90
CA ALA A 30 -4.55 -15.88 -15.47
C ALA A 30 -3.08 -15.43 -15.49
N TRP A 31 -2.85 -14.14 -15.77
CA TRP A 31 -1.54 -13.52 -15.66
C TRP A 31 -0.99 -13.61 -14.22
N MET A 32 -1.75 -13.17 -13.21
CA MET A 32 -1.31 -13.24 -11.81
C MET A 32 -1.09 -14.67 -11.33
N ALA A 33 -1.92 -15.61 -11.78
CA ALA A 33 -1.73 -17.03 -11.48
C ALA A 33 -0.40 -17.54 -12.03
N THR A 34 -0.05 -17.14 -13.25
CA THR A 34 1.24 -17.47 -13.87
C THR A 34 2.41 -16.87 -13.08
N GLU A 35 2.33 -15.59 -12.71
CA GLU A 35 3.35 -14.91 -11.91
C GLU A 35 3.56 -15.60 -10.55
N LEU A 36 2.50 -15.90 -9.81
CA LEU A 36 2.61 -16.53 -8.49
C LEU A 36 3.09 -17.98 -8.57
N THR A 37 2.66 -18.73 -9.59
CA THR A 37 3.13 -20.10 -9.84
C THR A 37 4.62 -20.14 -10.12
N ARG A 38 5.17 -19.17 -10.87
CA ARG A 38 6.63 -19.06 -11.11
C ARG A 38 7.43 -18.93 -9.82
N HIS A 39 6.84 -18.35 -8.78
CA HIS A 39 7.45 -18.21 -7.46
C HIS A 39 7.03 -19.30 -6.46
N SER A 40 6.29 -20.32 -6.91
CA SER A 40 5.79 -21.43 -6.07
C SER A 40 4.89 -20.96 -4.92
N PHE A 41 3.99 -20.02 -5.20
CA PHE A 41 2.97 -19.56 -4.25
C PHE A 41 1.57 -19.88 -4.75
N ASP A 42 0.77 -20.45 -3.86
CA ASP A 42 -0.69 -20.50 -4.01
C ASP A 42 -1.31 -19.17 -3.54
N PHE A 43 -2.53 -18.90 -4.01
CA PHE A 43 -3.25 -17.69 -3.61
C PHE A 43 -4.76 -17.91 -3.54
N GLU A 44 -5.41 -17.05 -2.75
CA GLU A 44 -6.86 -16.93 -2.69
C GLU A 44 -7.28 -15.77 -3.61
N ARG A 45 -8.06 -16.07 -4.65
CA ARG A 45 -8.71 -15.03 -5.44
C ARG A 45 -9.78 -14.36 -4.57
N PHE A 46 -9.70 -13.04 -4.45
CA PHE A 46 -10.73 -12.22 -3.84
C PHE A 46 -11.53 -11.49 -4.94
N PRO A 47 -12.83 -11.82 -5.12
CA PRO A 47 -13.68 -11.10 -6.07
C PRO A 47 -13.79 -9.63 -5.68
N ALA A 48 -13.33 -8.74 -6.56
CA ALA A 48 -13.34 -7.30 -6.29
C ALA A 48 -14.78 -6.81 -6.06
N VAL A 49 -14.95 -5.99 -5.02
CA VAL A 49 -16.23 -5.37 -4.69
C VAL A 49 -16.54 -4.29 -5.71
N ARG A 50 -17.76 -4.29 -6.23
CA ARG A 50 -18.25 -3.21 -7.08
C ARG A 50 -18.71 -2.02 -6.25
N GLY A 51 -18.23 -0.81 -6.58
CA GLY A 51 -18.58 0.39 -5.83
C GLY A 51 -20.03 0.86 -5.98
N ASP A 52 -20.77 0.33 -6.97
CA ASP A 52 -22.21 0.54 -7.14
C ASP A 52 -23.07 -0.58 -6.52
N ALA A 53 -22.44 -1.59 -5.92
CA ALA A 53 -23.08 -2.72 -5.25
C ALA A 53 -22.34 -3.04 -3.95
N LEU A 54 -22.24 -2.04 -3.06
CA LEU A 54 -21.58 -2.18 -1.77
C LEU A 54 -22.33 -3.13 -0.83
N PRO A 55 -21.61 -3.98 -0.06
CA PRO A 55 -22.16 -4.68 1.10
C PRO A 55 -22.72 -3.70 2.12
N ASP A 56 -23.81 -4.08 2.79
CA ASP A 56 -24.53 -3.17 3.71
C ASP A 56 -23.66 -2.61 4.83
N TRP A 57 -22.74 -3.43 5.37
CA TRP A 57 -21.83 -3.00 6.42
C TRP A 57 -20.80 -1.94 5.98
N LEU A 58 -20.59 -1.77 4.67
CA LEU A 58 -19.71 -0.75 4.10
C LEU A 58 -20.46 0.52 3.70
N ARG A 59 -21.77 0.46 3.45
CA ARG A 59 -22.56 1.59 2.95
C ARG A 59 -22.37 2.85 3.80
N THR A 60 -22.52 2.73 5.11
CA THR A 60 -22.37 3.86 6.05
C THR A 60 -20.96 4.47 6.08
N MET A 61 -19.95 3.72 5.62
CA MET A 61 -18.58 4.23 5.50
C MET A 61 -18.38 5.08 4.24
N PHE A 62 -19.15 4.89 3.17
CA PHE A 62 -18.95 5.57 1.88
C PHE A 62 -20.07 6.55 1.54
N GLU A 63 -21.30 6.21 1.90
CA GLU A 63 -22.53 6.91 1.55
C GLU A 63 -22.94 7.92 2.64
N ASP A 64 -23.68 8.95 2.25
CA ASP A 64 -24.44 9.77 3.18
C ASP A 64 -25.86 9.27 3.43
N GLU A 65 -26.60 10.01 4.27
CA GLU A 65 -27.99 9.67 4.61
C GLU A 65 -28.90 9.61 3.38
N ASN A 66 -28.46 10.21 2.24
CA ASN A 66 -29.14 10.18 0.95
C ASN A 66 -28.52 9.17 -0.03
N GLY A 67 -27.64 8.27 0.43
CA GLY A 67 -26.98 7.27 -0.40
C GLY A 67 -25.88 7.83 -1.31
N ARG A 68 -25.47 9.09 -1.14
CA ARG A 68 -24.46 9.70 -2.03
C ARG A 68 -23.05 9.37 -1.54
N CYS A 69 -22.30 8.65 -2.39
CA CYS A 69 -20.87 8.47 -2.20
C CYS A 69 -20.12 9.81 -2.30
N SER A 70 -19.00 9.90 -1.58
CA SER A 70 -18.07 11.05 -1.68
C SER A 70 -17.61 11.30 -3.13
N ALA A 71 -16.75 12.31 -3.37
CA ALA A 71 -16.23 12.63 -4.70
C ALA A 71 -15.34 11.54 -5.37
N MET A 72 -15.38 10.31 -4.87
CA MET A 72 -14.78 9.11 -5.45
C MET A 72 -15.63 8.57 -6.62
N THR A 73 -14.97 7.96 -7.59
CA THR A 73 -15.66 7.19 -8.65
C THR A 73 -16.11 5.83 -8.10
N ASN A 74 -17.04 5.17 -8.78
CA ASN A 74 -17.43 3.79 -8.42
C ASN A 74 -16.24 2.82 -8.42
N GLY A 75 -15.25 3.04 -9.30
CA GLY A 75 -14.01 2.26 -9.30
C GLY A 75 -13.17 2.48 -8.04
N GLU A 76 -13.02 3.73 -7.60
CA GLU A 76 -12.29 4.06 -6.37
C GLU A 76 -13.01 3.54 -5.12
N VAL A 77 -14.34 3.60 -5.09
CA VAL A 77 -15.17 3.03 -4.03
C VAL A 77 -15.01 1.50 -3.99
N GLY A 78 -15.09 0.83 -5.15
CA GLY A 78 -14.94 -0.62 -5.25
C GLY A 78 -13.55 -1.12 -4.85
N CYS A 79 -12.51 -0.43 -5.29
CA CYS A 79 -11.12 -0.68 -4.86
C CYS A 79 -11.02 -0.56 -3.33
N TYR A 80 -11.46 0.55 -2.74
CA TYR A 80 -11.43 0.74 -1.29
C TYR A 80 -12.21 -0.38 -0.57
N ALA A 81 -13.44 -0.65 -0.99
CA ALA A 81 -14.31 -1.67 -0.41
C ALA A 81 -13.68 -3.08 -0.44
N SER A 82 -12.97 -3.41 -1.51
CA SER A 82 -12.24 -4.67 -1.63
C SER A 82 -11.15 -4.80 -0.55
N HIS A 83 -10.32 -3.76 -0.38
CA HIS A 83 -9.29 -3.75 0.66
C HIS A 83 -9.87 -3.78 2.10
N LEU A 84 -10.97 -3.07 2.37
CA LEU A 84 -11.63 -3.15 3.67
C LEU A 84 -12.19 -4.54 3.95
N THR A 85 -12.76 -5.19 2.94
CA THR A 85 -13.32 -6.54 3.09
C THR A 85 -12.21 -7.55 3.36
N ILE A 86 -11.07 -7.46 2.67
CA ILE A 86 -9.88 -8.27 2.99
C ILE A 86 -9.39 -7.99 4.40
N HIS A 87 -9.24 -6.73 4.82
CA HIS A 87 -8.82 -6.41 6.20
C HIS A 87 -9.78 -7.01 7.24
N ARG A 88 -11.09 -6.99 6.94
CA ARG A 88 -12.09 -7.62 7.79
C ARG A 88 -11.91 -9.14 7.84
N HIS A 89 -11.69 -9.80 6.69
CA HIS A 89 -11.40 -11.24 6.65
C HIS A 89 -10.13 -11.61 7.43
N ILE A 90 -9.07 -10.80 7.36
CA ILE A 90 -7.85 -11.01 8.14
C ILE A 90 -8.15 -11.07 9.64
N VAL A 91 -9.00 -10.16 10.13
CA VAL A 91 -9.38 -10.09 11.54
C VAL A 91 -10.36 -11.20 11.92
N GLU A 92 -11.40 -11.44 11.12
CA GLU A 92 -12.44 -12.43 11.42
C GLU A 92 -11.95 -13.88 11.32
N ARG A 93 -11.04 -14.17 10.38
CA ARG A 93 -10.41 -15.49 10.21
C ARG A 93 -9.18 -15.70 11.10
N ASP A 94 -8.86 -14.72 11.93
CA ASP A 94 -7.71 -14.74 12.84
C ASP A 94 -6.38 -15.07 12.12
N LEU A 95 -6.11 -14.43 10.98
CA LEU A 95 -4.87 -14.68 10.23
C LEU A 95 -3.67 -14.04 10.96
N GLN A 96 -2.92 -14.87 11.69
CA GLN A 96 -1.80 -14.44 12.56
C GLN A 96 -0.52 -14.10 11.80
N GLY A 97 -0.30 -14.71 10.63
CA GLY A 97 0.87 -14.45 9.79
C GLY A 97 0.76 -13.15 8.99
N PRO A 98 1.84 -12.73 8.32
CA PRO A 98 1.75 -11.68 7.29
C PRO A 98 0.72 -12.07 6.23
N VAL A 99 -0.03 -11.10 5.74
CA VAL A 99 -0.97 -11.27 4.63
C VAL A 99 -0.53 -10.38 3.48
N LEU A 100 -0.28 -10.99 2.33
CA LEU A 100 0.04 -10.29 1.09
C LEU A 100 -1.25 -10.00 0.33
N VAL A 101 -1.48 -8.73 0.03
CA VAL A 101 -2.61 -8.27 -0.78
C VAL A 101 -2.06 -7.74 -2.11
N LEU A 102 -2.54 -8.31 -3.20
CA LEU A 102 -2.17 -8.00 -4.58
C LEU A 102 -3.39 -7.57 -5.38
N GLU A 103 -3.25 -6.55 -6.22
CA GLU A 103 -4.14 -6.31 -7.38
C GLU A 103 -3.71 -7.21 -8.56
N ASP A 104 -4.50 -7.22 -9.63
CA ASP A 104 -4.37 -8.12 -10.78
C ASP A 104 -3.61 -7.53 -11.98
N ASP A 105 -2.93 -6.40 -11.84
CA ASP A 105 -2.08 -5.76 -12.86
C ASP A 105 -0.63 -5.56 -12.42
N LEU A 106 -0.06 -6.61 -11.85
CA LEU A 106 1.27 -6.58 -11.28
C LEU A 106 2.24 -7.47 -12.05
N ARG A 107 3.51 -7.06 -12.08
CA ARG A 107 4.63 -7.92 -12.45
C ARG A 107 5.55 -8.08 -11.24
N LEU A 108 5.90 -9.32 -10.95
CA LEU A 108 6.75 -9.69 -9.82
C LEU A 108 8.20 -9.80 -10.29
N ASN A 109 9.14 -9.26 -9.50
CA ASN A 109 10.56 -9.40 -9.83
C ASN A 109 11.01 -10.87 -9.67
N PRO A 110 12.03 -11.33 -10.41
CA PRO A 110 12.50 -12.72 -10.33
C PRO A 110 12.88 -13.22 -8.93
N ASP A 111 13.30 -12.32 -8.05
CA ASP A 111 13.69 -12.60 -6.66
C ASP A 111 12.56 -12.39 -5.63
N PHE A 112 11.33 -12.12 -6.09
CA PHE A 112 10.17 -11.85 -5.24
C PHE A 112 9.90 -12.97 -4.22
N GLY A 113 9.98 -14.23 -4.66
CA GLY A 113 9.76 -15.36 -3.76
C GLY A 113 10.80 -15.45 -2.64
N SER A 114 12.07 -15.18 -2.95
CA SER A 114 13.15 -15.16 -1.95
C SER A 114 13.03 -13.97 -0.99
N PHE A 115 12.49 -12.84 -1.47
CA PHE A 115 12.13 -11.73 -0.59
C PHE A 115 11.04 -12.14 0.43
N LEU A 116 10.01 -12.87 -0.01
CA LEU A 116 8.91 -13.29 0.87
C LEU A 116 9.30 -14.35 1.91
N THR A 117 10.42 -15.06 1.74
CA THR A 117 10.92 -15.98 2.78
C THR A 117 11.73 -15.29 3.88
N ASN A 118 12.01 -13.98 3.76
CA ASN A 118 12.82 -13.22 4.72
C ASN A 118 12.02 -12.14 5.48
N LEU A 119 10.72 -12.34 5.67
CA LEU A 119 9.85 -11.35 6.32
C LEU A 119 10.13 -11.17 7.81
N ASP A 120 10.79 -12.13 8.47
CA ASP A 120 11.19 -12.01 9.89
C ASP A 120 12.22 -10.89 10.13
N ALA A 121 12.92 -10.43 9.09
CA ALA A 121 13.82 -9.28 9.15
C ALA A 121 13.06 -7.92 9.18
N LEU A 122 11.73 -7.92 8.98
CA LEU A 122 10.94 -6.69 9.09
C LEU A 122 10.95 -6.16 10.53
N PRO A 123 11.00 -4.83 10.72
CA PRO A 123 10.97 -4.24 12.07
C PRO A 123 9.70 -4.63 12.84
N ALA A 124 9.85 -5.12 14.08
CA ALA A 124 8.76 -5.74 14.86
C ALA A 124 7.46 -4.90 15.01
N ASP A 125 7.57 -3.57 14.91
CA ASP A 125 6.43 -2.66 15.00
C ASP A 125 5.64 -2.52 13.69
N TRP A 126 6.07 -3.13 12.57
CA TRP A 126 5.44 -2.98 11.27
C TRP A 126 3.95 -3.33 11.29
N ASP A 127 3.11 -2.52 10.62
CA ASP A 127 1.68 -2.83 10.44
C ASP A 127 1.37 -3.12 8.98
N ILE A 128 1.97 -2.34 8.08
CA ILE A 128 1.81 -2.45 6.63
C ILE A 128 3.14 -2.18 5.94
N VAL A 129 3.49 -2.99 4.94
CA VAL A 129 4.70 -2.84 4.12
C VAL A 129 4.30 -2.66 2.66
N ARG A 130 4.62 -1.49 2.10
CA ARG A 130 4.34 -1.15 0.70
C ARG A 130 5.36 -1.84 -0.22
N LEU A 131 4.88 -2.59 -1.21
CA LEU A 131 5.75 -3.38 -2.11
C LEU A 131 5.81 -2.82 -3.53
N SER A 132 4.86 -1.97 -3.90
CA SER A 132 4.81 -1.35 -5.23
C SER A 132 5.40 0.06 -5.25
N ASN A 133 6.03 0.41 -6.36
CA ASN A 133 6.55 1.72 -6.75
C ASN A 133 7.79 2.23 -5.99
N PRO A 134 8.71 2.91 -6.72
CA PRO A 134 9.87 3.52 -6.11
C PRO A 134 9.50 4.78 -5.28
N PRO A 135 10.33 5.13 -4.28
CA PRO A 135 10.18 6.36 -3.54
C PRO A 135 10.27 7.57 -4.47
N LYS A 136 9.42 8.58 -4.21
CA LYS A 136 9.46 9.88 -4.91
C LYS A 136 10.02 11.01 -4.03
N GLU A 137 10.10 10.79 -2.73
CA GLU A 137 10.63 11.71 -1.71
C GLU A 137 11.60 10.95 -0.81
N ALA A 138 12.23 11.67 0.12
CA ALA A 138 13.23 11.09 0.99
C ALA A 138 12.72 9.86 1.77
N PHE A 139 13.62 8.95 2.09
CA PHE A 139 13.33 7.77 2.91
C PHE A 139 14.54 7.40 3.76
N ARG A 140 14.32 6.61 4.81
CA ARG A 140 15.39 6.09 5.68
C ARG A 140 15.36 4.57 5.67
N SER A 141 16.51 3.93 5.51
CA SER A 141 16.64 2.47 5.70
C SER A 141 16.30 2.09 7.14
N ALA A 142 15.59 0.99 7.30
CA ALA A 142 15.19 0.46 8.60
C ALA A 142 15.81 -0.92 8.88
N ALA A 143 15.83 -1.79 7.88
CA ALA A 143 16.44 -3.12 7.98
C ALA A 143 16.78 -3.65 6.58
N ARG A 144 17.89 -4.37 6.46
CA ARG A 144 18.16 -5.21 5.29
C ARG A 144 17.24 -6.42 5.30
N LEU A 145 16.68 -6.77 4.14
CA LEU A 145 15.83 -7.95 3.94
C LEU A 145 16.63 -9.00 3.16
N PHE A 146 16.36 -9.13 1.87
CA PHE A 146 16.98 -10.12 0.99
C PHE A 146 17.67 -9.43 -0.20
N GLY A 147 18.87 -9.90 -0.58
CA GLY A 147 19.62 -9.29 -1.69
C GLY A 147 19.85 -7.79 -1.44
N ASP A 148 19.37 -6.97 -2.39
CA ASP A 148 19.42 -5.50 -2.32
C ASP A 148 18.15 -4.88 -1.72
N TYR A 149 17.14 -5.69 -1.37
CA TYR A 149 15.92 -5.20 -0.74
C TYR A 149 16.17 -4.76 0.70
N ALA A 150 15.74 -3.55 1.01
CA ALA A 150 15.70 -3.00 2.35
C ALA A 150 14.28 -2.56 2.71
N ALA A 151 13.87 -2.83 3.95
CA ALA A 151 12.73 -2.18 4.56
C ALA A 151 13.08 -0.72 4.84
N VAL A 152 12.17 0.20 4.49
CA VAL A 152 12.39 1.65 4.63
C VAL A 152 11.20 2.36 5.28
N ARG A 153 11.48 3.49 5.91
CA ARG A 153 10.48 4.48 6.31
C ARG A 153 10.45 5.61 5.29
N TYR A 154 9.29 5.87 4.68
CA TYR A 154 9.13 6.98 3.74
C TYR A 154 8.83 8.30 4.47
N TRP A 155 9.52 9.38 4.09
CA TRP A 155 9.12 10.74 4.48
C TRP A 155 7.71 11.09 3.98
N ARG A 156 7.40 10.53 2.81
CA ARG A 156 6.09 10.55 2.20
C ARG A 156 5.86 9.25 1.44
N VAL A 157 4.96 8.42 1.99
CA VAL A 157 4.58 7.14 1.39
C VAL A 157 4.12 7.35 -0.07
N PRO A 158 4.53 6.52 -1.04
CA PRO A 158 4.01 6.58 -2.40
C PRO A 158 2.49 6.32 -2.45
N ASN A 159 1.78 6.97 -3.39
CA ASN A 159 0.38 6.64 -3.70
C ASN A 159 0.36 5.38 -4.57
N ASN A 160 -0.16 4.28 -4.05
CA ASN A 160 -0.65 3.13 -4.80
C ASN A 160 -1.43 2.20 -3.85
N THR A 161 -2.11 1.20 -4.37
CA THR A 161 -2.64 0.03 -3.65
C THR A 161 -2.22 -1.31 -4.26
N GLY A 162 -1.56 -1.30 -5.42
CA GLY A 162 -1.16 -2.49 -6.16
C GLY A 162 -0.67 -3.66 -5.32
N ALA A 163 0.32 -3.45 -4.45
CA ALA A 163 0.77 -4.51 -3.54
C ALA A 163 1.23 -4.02 -2.17
N TYR A 164 0.84 -4.75 -1.12
CA TYR A 164 1.34 -4.57 0.23
C TYR A 164 1.22 -5.82 1.10
N LEU A 165 2.11 -5.94 2.08
CA LEU A 165 1.90 -6.83 3.23
C LEU A 165 1.15 -6.08 4.33
N ILE A 166 0.27 -6.76 5.04
CA ILE A 166 -0.40 -6.26 6.23
C ILE A 166 -0.50 -7.39 7.27
N ASN A 167 -0.40 -7.06 8.55
CA ASN A 167 -0.71 -8.00 9.62
C ASN A 167 -2.07 -7.69 10.25
N GLN A 168 -2.54 -8.59 11.11
CA GLN A 168 -3.83 -8.44 11.79
C GLN A 168 -3.96 -7.11 12.56
N ARG A 169 -2.87 -6.65 13.21
CA ARG A 169 -2.83 -5.37 13.93
C ARG A 169 -3.07 -4.18 12.99
N GLY A 170 -2.38 -4.16 11.85
CA GLY A 170 -2.56 -3.14 10.82
C GLY A 170 -3.97 -3.15 10.22
N ALA A 171 -4.51 -4.34 9.94
CA ALA A 171 -5.86 -4.50 9.43
C ALA A 171 -6.90 -3.92 10.39
N ARG A 172 -6.81 -4.27 11.69
CA ARG A 172 -7.68 -3.75 12.75
C ARG A 172 -7.60 -2.22 12.87
N LYS A 173 -6.40 -1.66 12.98
CA LYS A 173 -6.19 -0.19 13.04
C LYS A 173 -6.83 0.55 11.85
N PHE A 174 -6.74 -0.01 10.65
CA PHE A 174 -7.30 0.63 9.45
C PHE A 174 -8.83 0.59 9.42
N LEU A 175 -9.43 -0.53 9.87
CA LEU A 175 -10.88 -0.71 10.00
C LEU A 175 -11.48 0.22 11.06
N GLU A 176 -10.83 0.34 12.22
CA GLU A 176 -11.29 1.13 13.38
C GLU A 176 -11.34 2.65 13.15
N ARG A 177 -10.79 3.14 12.03
CA ARG A 177 -10.87 4.57 11.71
C ARG A 177 -12.34 5.01 11.63
N ALA A 178 -12.69 5.94 12.52
CA ALA A 178 -14.00 6.56 12.56
C ALA A 178 -14.27 7.48 11.35
N GLY A 179 -15.55 7.55 10.98
CA GLY A 179 -16.06 8.48 9.98
C GLY A 179 -15.99 7.94 8.54
N LYS A 180 -16.48 8.76 7.62
CA LYS A 180 -16.61 8.37 6.21
C LYS A 180 -15.27 8.30 5.48
N ARG A 181 -15.21 7.39 4.52
CA ARG A 181 -14.14 7.24 3.53
C ARG A 181 -14.40 8.25 2.42
N MET A 182 -13.70 9.37 2.53
CA MET A 182 -13.87 10.53 1.66
C MET A 182 -12.73 10.65 0.63
N ARG A 183 -11.90 9.63 0.45
CA ARG A 183 -10.78 9.62 -0.48
C ARG A 183 -10.43 8.18 -0.86
N PRO A 184 -9.80 7.94 -2.03
CA PRO A 184 -9.38 6.61 -2.41
C PRO A 184 -8.42 5.98 -1.40
N VAL A 185 -8.39 4.66 -1.39
CA VAL A 185 -7.65 3.88 -0.40
C VAL A 185 -6.15 4.15 -0.44
N ASP A 186 -5.56 4.43 -1.61
CA ASP A 186 -4.14 4.75 -1.77
C ASP A 186 -3.78 6.07 -1.06
N GLU A 187 -4.66 7.06 -1.09
CA GLU A 187 -4.53 8.31 -0.36
C GLU A 187 -4.66 8.07 1.16
N ASP A 188 -5.56 7.20 1.61
CA ASP A 188 -5.67 6.86 3.04
C ASP A 188 -4.45 6.08 3.55
N LEU A 189 -3.99 5.07 2.82
CA LEU A 189 -2.78 4.31 3.16
C LEU A 189 -1.50 5.14 3.11
N ARG A 190 -1.48 6.23 2.33
CA ARG A 190 -0.37 7.22 2.35
C ARG A 190 -0.33 8.07 3.62
N ARG A 191 -1.39 8.07 4.44
CA ARG A 191 -1.52 8.92 5.64
C ARG A 191 -1.56 8.07 6.90
N PRO A 192 -0.45 7.38 7.23
CA PRO A 192 -0.40 6.49 8.40
C PRO A 192 -0.77 7.18 9.71
N TRP A 193 -0.51 8.48 9.83
CA TRP A 193 -0.85 9.30 11.00
C TRP A 193 -2.36 9.44 11.25
N GLU A 194 -3.22 9.16 10.27
CA GLU A 194 -4.68 9.17 10.45
C GLU A 194 -5.25 7.81 10.88
N HIS A 195 -4.41 6.77 10.86
CA HIS A 195 -4.78 5.39 11.17
C HIS A 195 -3.92 4.77 12.27
N GLY A 196 -2.91 5.48 12.77
CA GLY A 196 -1.95 4.93 13.74
C GLY A 196 -1.10 3.77 13.19
N LEU A 197 -0.90 3.73 11.87
CA LEU A 197 -0.16 2.66 11.19
C LEU A 197 1.35 2.90 11.24
N ALA A 198 2.10 1.87 11.63
CA ALA A 198 3.52 1.76 11.38
C ALA A 198 3.75 1.29 9.94
N THR A 199 3.71 2.24 9.01
CA THR A 199 3.94 1.97 7.58
C THR A 199 5.43 1.92 7.25
N TYR A 200 5.82 0.84 6.58
CA TYR A 200 7.11 0.65 5.93
C TYR A 200 6.90 0.46 4.41
N GLY A 201 7.99 0.40 3.66
CA GLY A 201 7.99 -0.16 2.32
C GLY A 201 9.31 -0.82 1.99
N VAL A 202 9.45 -1.29 0.75
CA VAL A 202 10.66 -1.98 0.27
C VAL A 202 11.32 -1.17 -0.84
N VAL A 203 12.64 -1.04 -0.78
CA VAL A 203 13.47 -0.40 -1.80
C VAL A 203 14.66 -1.32 -2.13
N PRO A 204 14.93 -1.65 -3.42
CA PRO A 204 14.10 -1.34 -4.58
C PRO A 204 12.70 -1.96 -4.49
N ALA A 205 11.73 -1.47 -5.27
CA ALA A 205 10.37 -2.04 -5.23
C ALA A 205 10.39 -3.44 -5.85
N PRO A 206 9.94 -4.49 -5.14
CA PRO A 206 9.95 -5.86 -5.66
C PRO A 206 8.83 -6.14 -6.69
N ILE A 207 7.93 -5.17 -6.89
CA ILE A 207 6.75 -5.29 -7.76
C ILE A 207 6.60 -4.03 -8.62
N GLU A 208 6.35 -4.25 -9.91
CA GLU A 208 5.88 -3.26 -10.87
C GLU A 208 4.35 -3.31 -10.95
N SER A 209 3.69 -2.14 -10.98
CA SER A 209 2.21 -2.03 -10.99
C SER A 209 1.71 -1.30 -12.23
N ASN A 210 0.42 -1.52 -12.55
CA ASN A 210 -0.25 -0.96 -13.73
C ASN A 210 0.40 -1.41 -15.04
N ILE A 211 0.68 -2.72 -15.16
CA ILE A 211 1.27 -3.28 -16.39
C ILE A 211 0.24 -3.45 -17.53
N PHE A 212 -1.04 -3.32 -17.21
CA PHE A 212 -2.15 -3.33 -18.17
C PHE A 212 -2.79 -1.94 -18.25
N ASP A 213 -3.43 -1.65 -19.38
CA ASP A 213 -4.23 -0.43 -19.51
C ASP A 213 -5.42 -0.47 -18.55
N SER A 214 -5.65 0.63 -17.82
CA SER A 214 -6.79 0.70 -16.93
C SER A 214 -8.09 0.72 -17.76
N THR A 215 -8.95 -0.27 -17.55
CA THR A 215 -10.29 -0.32 -18.18
C THR A 215 -11.21 0.80 -17.65
N ILE A 216 -10.78 1.51 -16.60
CA ILE A 216 -11.50 2.63 -15.99
C ILE A 216 -11.25 3.93 -16.76
N ASP A 217 -10.05 4.13 -17.32
CA ASP A 217 -9.72 5.34 -18.09
C ASP A 217 -10.42 5.42 -19.46
N THR A 218 -10.93 4.30 -19.98
CA THR A 218 -11.74 4.27 -21.22
C THR A 218 -13.19 4.67 -21.01
N ILE A 219 -13.74 4.49 -19.80
CA ILE A 219 -15.16 4.77 -19.48
C ILE A 219 -15.32 6.14 -18.79
N ALA A 220 -14.35 6.55 -17.96
CA ALA A 220 -14.31 7.89 -17.41
C ALA A 220 -13.62 8.83 -18.41
N GLY A 221 -14.41 9.49 -19.26
CA GLY A 221 -13.93 10.46 -20.23
C GLY A 221 -12.80 11.34 -19.68
N ARG A 222 -11.72 11.47 -20.45
CA ARG A 222 -10.52 12.26 -20.16
C ARG A 222 -10.89 13.64 -19.58
N GLY A 223 -10.94 13.78 -18.25
CA GLY A 223 -11.45 15.01 -17.63
C GLY A 223 -11.63 15.01 -16.11
N ALA A 224 -11.67 13.86 -15.45
CA ALA A 224 -11.75 13.84 -13.99
C ALA A 224 -10.46 14.41 -13.37
N ALA A 225 -10.59 15.43 -12.51
CA ALA A 225 -9.45 15.96 -11.78
C ALA A 225 -8.80 14.84 -10.93
N PRO A 226 -7.46 14.83 -10.75
CA PRO A 226 -6.79 13.86 -9.89
C PRO A 226 -7.47 13.78 -8.53
N ALA A 227 -7.60 12.60 -7.94
CA ALA A 227 -8.36 12.36 -6.72
C ALA A 227 -8.06 13.40 -5.63
N ARG A 228 -6.78 13.67 -5.37
CA ARG A 228 -6.31 14.72 -4.45
C ARG A 228 -6.89 16.13 -4.63
N LYS A 229 -7.35 16.50 -5.84
CA LYS A 229 -7.97 17.80 -6.16
C LYS A 229 -9.49 17.79 -5.94
N ARG A 230 -10.11 16.60 -5.93
CA ARG A 230 -11.54 16.39 -5.68
C ARG A 230 -11.89 16.50 -4.19
N PHE A 231 -10.92 16.30 -3.30
CA PHE A 231 -11.14 16.32 -1.85
C PHE A 231 -10.55 17.57 -1.21
N LYS A 232 -11.42 18.43 -0.67
CA LYS A 232 -11.02 19.60 0.14
C LYS A 232 -11.46 19.40 1.58
N ALA A 233 -10.50 19.21 2.48
CA ALA A 233 -10.77 19.25 3.91
C ALA A 233 -10.99 20.70 4.37
N GLY A 234 -11.94 20.90 5.30
CA GLY A 234 -12.13 22.20 5.97
C GLY A 234 -10.89 22.67 6.73
N LYS A 235 -10.80 23.97 7.03
CA LYS A 235 -9.62 24.62 7.63
C LYS A 235 -9.16 23.92 8.93
N VAL A 236 -10.10 23.61 9.82
CA VAL A 236 -9.84 22.95 11.11
C VAL A 236 -9.29 21.54 10.91
N ALA A 237 -9.93 20.74 10.05
CA ALA A 237 -9.46 19.39 9.72
C ALA A 237 -8.06 19.40 9.11
N ARG A 238 -7.77 20.38 8.24
CA ARG A 238 -6.44 20.57 7.65
C ARG A 238 -5.37 20.90 8.69
N MET A 239 -5.69 21.75 9.67
CA MET A 239 -4.77 22.08 10.77
C MET A 239 -4.50 20.87 11.67
N ARG A 240 -5.54 20.17 12.11
CA ARG A 240 -5.40 18.94 12.92
C ARG A 240 -4.57 17.88 12.19
N GLY A 241 -4.85 17.66 10.90
CA GLY A 241 -4.07 16.74 10.07
C GLY A 241 -2.60 17.17 9.91
N ALA A 242 -2.31 18.47 9.84
CA ALA A 242 -0.94 18.96 9.77
C ALA A 242 -0.16 18.72 11.08
N ALA A 243 -0.81 18.94 12.23
CA ALA A 243 -0.23 18.67 13.54
C ALA A 243 0.02 17.17 13.73
N ALA A 244 -0.98 16.31 13.49
CA ALA A 244 -0.84 14.86 13.59
C ALA A 244 0.29 14.32 12.69
N ARG A 245 0.38 14.83 11.45
CA ARG A 245 1.46 14.48 10.53
C ARG A 245 2.84 14.91 11.04
N LEU A 246 2.95 16.09 11.65
CA LEU A 246 4.20 16.56 12.23
C LEU A 246 4.61 15.68 13.41
N SER A 247 3.70 15.40 14.33
CA SER A 247 3.94 14.50 15.47
C SER A 247 4.37 13.12 15.01
N TYR A 248 3.68 12.53 14.02
CA TYR A 248 4.07 11.26 13.42
C TYR A 248 5.49 11.29 12.85
N ARG A 249 5.84 12.35 12.09
CA ARG A 249 7.18 12.50 11.51
C ARG A 249 8.26 12.62 12.58
N LEU A 250 8.04 13.42 13.61
CA LEU A 250 8.98 13.56 14.72
C LEU A 250 9.16 12.24 15.46
N ALA A 251 8.07 11.51 15.73
CA ALA A 251 8.14 10.19 16.36
C ALA A 251 8.87 9.14 15.48
N THR A 252 8.68 9.20 14.16
CA THR A 252 9.24 8.21 13.23
C THR A 252 10.71 8.49 12.92
N PHE A 253 11.05 9.76 12.63
CA PHE A 253 12.36 10.15 12.12
C PHE A 253 13.25 10.80 13.19
N GLY A 254 12.67 11.42 14.21
CA GLY A 254 13.39 12.35 15.08
C GLY A 254 13.65 13.69 14.38
N VAL A 255 14.11 14.67 15.16
CA VAL A 255 14.26 16.07 14.69
C VAL A 255 15.29 16.19 13.56
N VAL A 256 16.46 15.57 13.73
CA VAL A 256 17.57 15.68 12.77
C VAL A 256 17.20 15.08 11.42
N ASP A 257 16.64 13.87 11.39
CA ASP A 257 16.26 13.22 10.13
C ASP A 257 15.04 13.88 9.49
N CYS A 258 14.14 14.51 10.27
CA CYS A 258 13.10 15.37 9.70
C CYS A 258 13.69 16.54 8.91
N LEU A 259 14.72 17.21 9.44
CA LEU A 259 15.41 18.31 8.76
C LEU A 259 16.11 17.81 7.49
N LYS A 260 16.81 16.66 7.56
CA LYS A 260 17.44 16.03 6.38
C LYS A 260 16.42 15.66 5.31
N CYS A 261 15.33 14.99 5.70
CA CYS A 261 14.24 14.63 4.78
C CYS A 261 13.64 15.88 4.11
N TRP A 262 13.43 16.95 4.88
CA TRP A 262 12.93 18.21 4.35
C TRP A 262 13.90 18.85 3.36
N TYR A 263 15.19 18.90 3.69
CA TYR A 263 16.25 19.42 2.83
C TYR A 263 16.32 18.65 1.51
N VAL A 264 16.52 17.32 1.57
CA VAL A 264 16.61 16.44 0.39
C VAL A 264 15.35 16.60 -0.48
N SER A 265 14.17 16.55 0.14
CA SER A 265 12.91 16.65 -0.61
C SER A 265 12.67 18.02 -1.22
N THR A 266 13.26 19.09 -0.68
CA THR A 266 13.12 20.47 -1.18
C THR A 266 14.15 20.76 -2.26
N VAL A 267 15.42 20.48 -2.00
CA VAL A 267 16.53 20.69 -2.95
C VAL A 267 16.32 19.86 -4.21
N LEU A 268 15.99 18.57 -4.09
CA LEU A 268 15.70 17.75 -5.28
C LEU A 268 14.46 18.21 -6.06
N ARG A 269 13.49 18.85 -5.40
CA ARG A 269 12.34 19.47 -6.08
C ARG A 269 12.76 20.71 -6.88
N MET A 270 13.72 21.48 -6.37
CA MET A 270 14.25 22.67 -7.05
C MET A 270 15.16 22.28 -8.23
N LEU A 271 16.05 21.31 -8.04
CA LEU A 271 17.04 20.91 -9.05
C LEU A 271 16.45 20.11 -10.22
N LEU A 272 15.50 19.19 -9.96
CA LEU A 272 15.03 18.21 -10.96
C LEU A 272 13.63 18.51 -11.50
N GLY A 273 13.01 19.62 -11.09
CA GLY A 273 11.62 19.94 -11.45
C GLY A 273 10.58 18.97 -10.90
N LYS A 274 9.31 19.16 -11.29
CA LYS A 274 8.20 18.26 -10.92
C LYS A 274 8.14 17.10 -11.92
N GLY A 275 8.35 15.87 -11.45
CA GLY A 275 7.90 14.65 -12.16
C GLY A 275 8.99 13.73 -12.72
N GLY A 276 10.28 14.10 -12.66
CA GLY A 276 11.35 13.20 -13.08
C GLY A 276 11.46 11.95 -12.20
N ARG A 277 11.77 10.79 -12.82
CA ARG A 277 12.14 9.55 -12.11
C ARG A 277 13.45 9.84 -11.36
N ARG A 278 13.47 9.59 -10.06
CA ARG A 278 14.61 9.90 -9.19
C ARG A 278 15.34 8.62 -8.86
N ASP A 279 16.66 8.64 -8.94
CA ASP A 279 17.49 7.58 -8.39
C ASP A 279 17.19 7.44 -6.88
N PRO A 280 16.79 6.27 -6.38
CA PRO A 280 16.57 6.06 -4.95
C PRO A 280 17.80 6.39 -4.09
N SER A 281 19.01 6.28 -4.63
CA SER A 281 20.26 6.55 -3.90
C SER A 281 20.32 8.00 -3.39
N VAL A 282 19.83 8.98 -4.18
CA VAL A 282 19.82 10.40 -3.80
C VAL A 282 18.66 10.77 -2.87
N LEU A 283 17.71 9.87 -2.67
CA LEU A 283 16.56 10.05 -1.77
C LEU A 283 16.80 9.44 -0.38
N MET A 284 17.76 8.54 -0.24
CA MET A 284 18.07 7.92 1.04
C MET A 284 18.72 8.92 1.99
N ILE A 285 18.25 8.97 3.23
CA ILE A 285 18.88 9.70 4.32
C ILE A 285 19.58 8.76 5.30
N GLY A 286 20.78 9.14 5.74
CA GLY A 286 21.60 8.32 6.63
C GLY A 286 22.31 7.18 5.91
N SER A 287 23.12 6.43 6.65
CA SER A 287 23.80 5.24 6.13
C SER A 287 22.83 4.05 6.05
N PRO A 288 23.03 3.12 5.10
CA PRO A 288 22.35 1.83 5.12
C PRO A 288 22.56 1.15 6.48
N ARG A 289 21.48 0.67 7.09
CA ARG A 289 21.50 -0.20 8.26
C ARG A 289 21.17 -1.61 7.84
#